data_AF-A0A9W8QRQ9-F1
#
_entry.id   AF-A0A9W8QRQ9-F1
#
_cell.length_a   1.000
_cell.length_b   1.000
_cell.length_c   1.000
_cell.angle_alpha   90.00
_cell.angle_beta   90.00
_cell.angle_gamma   90.00
#
_symmetry.space_group_name_H-M   'P 1'
#
loop_
_entity.id
_entity.type
_entity.pdbx_description
1 polymer ?
#
loop_
_entity_poly.entity_id
_entity_poly.type
_entity_poly.pdbx_seq_one_letter_code
_entity_poly.pdbx_strand_id
1 'polypeptide(L)'
;MFAPQGLDQVKCMKMCMVHDVAESVVGDITPFSGVSKTEKARRETATIEYIATRWGGPHTSELRELWHEFEAAETPEAQFAQDIDKIDLLEA
;
A
#
# COMPACT_ATOMS: atom_id res chain seq x y z
N MET A 1 14.79 -7.00 -10.28
CA MET A 1 15.46 -8.26 -9.90
C MET A 1 14.46 -9.32 -9.44
N PHE A 2 13.40 -8.98 -8.70
CA PHE A 2 12.38 -9.94 -8.24
C PHE A 2 11.04 -9.91 -9.02
N ALA A 3 10.69 -8.78 -9.65
CA ALA A 3 9.45 -8.72 -10.43
C ALA A 3 9.59 -9.58 -11.72
N PRO A 4 8.56 -10.39 -12.07
CA PRO A 4 8.50 -11.14 -13.31
C PRO A 4 8.73 -10.28 -14.55
N GLN A 5 9.19 -10.92 -15.62
CA GLN A 5 9.42 -10.24 -16.89
C GLN A 5 8.08 -9.74 -17.47
N GLY A 6 8.03 -8.46 -17.83
CA GLY A 6 6.83 -7.80 -18.35
C GLY A 6 6.16 -6.83 -17.37
N LEU A 7 6.55 -6.84 -16.08
CA LEU A 7 6.08 -5.86 -15.10
C LEU A 7 7.00 -4.63 -15.05
N ASP A 8 6.41 -3.48 -14.72
CA ASP A 8 7.19 -2.28 -14.40
C ASP A 8 7.83 -2.41 -13.01
N GLN A 9 9.12 -2.73 -13.00
CA GLN A 9 9.91 -2.89 -11.77
C GLN A 9 9.97 -1.63 -10.91
N VAL A 10 9.99 -0.45 -11.52
CA VAL A 10 10.06 0.81 -10.78
C VAL A 10 8.74 1.08 -10.10
N LYS A 11 7.63 0.78 -10.78
CA LYS A 11 6.29 0.88 -10.20
C LYS A 11 6.11 -0.09 -9.03
N CYS A 12 6.47 -1.37 -9.18
CA CYS A 12 6.43 -2.34 -8.08
C CYS A 12 7.24 -1.87 -6.87
N MET A 13 8.47 -1.39 -7.10
CA MET A 13 9.33 -0.89 -6.02
C MET A 13 8.70 0.31 -5.29
N LYS A 14 8.18 1.29 -6.04
CA LYS A 14 7.49 2.44 -5.45
C LYS A 14 6.26 2.01 -4.65
N MET A 15 5.47 1.07 -5.17
CA MET A 15 4.28 0.55 -4.49
C MET A 15 4.64 -0.12 -3.16
N CYS A 16 5.63 -1.02 -3.15
CA CYS A 16 6.14 -1.63 -1.92
C CYS A 16 6.62 -0.59 -0.91
N MET A 17 7.23 0.52 -1.35
CA MET A 17 7.68 1.59 -0.44
C MET A 17 6.55 2.37 0.23
N VAL A 18 5.34 2.39 -0.35
CA VAL A 18 4.26 3.27 0.12
C VAL A 18 2.99 2.56 0.59
N HIS A 19 2.84 1.26 0.38
CA HIS A 19 1.60 0.54 0.69
C HIS A 19 1.18 0.67 2.16
N ASP A 20 2.12 0.59 3.11
CA ASP A 20 1.87 0.74 4.54
C ASP A 20 2.03 2.17 5.09
N VAL A 21 2.13 3.18 4.22
CA VAL A 21 2.35 4.56 4.71
C VAL A 21 1.24 5.03 5.65
N ALA A 22 0.01 4.51 5.50
CA ALA A 22 -1.12 4.82 6.37
C ALA A 22 -0.89 4.38 7.82
N GLU A 23 -0.14 3.30 8.04
CA GLU A 23 0.13 2.73 9.38
C GLU A 23 0.93 3.69 10.25
N SER A 24 1.67 4.63 9.64
CA SER A 24 2.37 5.71 10.36
C SER A 24 1.43 6.60 11.20
N VAL A 25 0.12 6.57 10.92
CA VAL A 25 -0.90 7.33 11.66
C VAL A 25 -1.91 6.39 12.32
N VAL A 26 -2.39 5.35 11.63
CA VAL A 26 -3.45 4.48 12.17
C VAL A 26 -2.92 3.30 12.99
N GLY A 27 -1.60 3.09 12.97
CA GLY A 27 -0.94 1.89 13.48
C GLY A 27 -1.14 0.69 12.55
N ASP A 28 -0.35 -0.36 12.77
CA ASP A 28 -0.53 -1.65 12.10
C ASP A 28 -1.84 -2.32 12.59
N ILE A 29 -2.84 -2.39 11.71
CA ILE A 29 -4.13 -3.02 11.98
C ILE A 29 -4.12 -4.46 11.47
N THR A 30 -3.61 -5.37 12.29
CA THR A 30 -3.59 -6.81 12.02
C THR A 30 -4.99 -7.46 12.14
N PRO A 31 -5.19 -8.70 11.63
CA PRO A 31 -6.42 -9.47 11.84
C PRO A 31 -6.80 -9.71 13.32
N PHE A 32 -5.84 -9.62 14.25
CA PHE A 32 -6.06 -9.80 15.68
C PHE A 32 -6.48 -8.52 16.40
N SER A 33 -6.47 -7.37 15.72
CA SER A 33 -6.79 -6.06 16.29
C SER A 33 -8.28 -5.86 16.60
N GLY A 34 -9.16 -6.81 16.21
CA GLY A 34 -10.61 -6.70 16.40
C GLY A 34 -11.29 -5.63 15.55
N VAL A 35 -10.59 -5.08 14.55
CA VAL A 35 -11.09 -4.08 13.61
C VAL A 35 -11.62 -4.79 12.37
N SER A 36 -12.81 -4.43 11.89
CA SER A 36 -13.37 -5.01 10.67
C SER A 36 -12.57 -4.54 9.45
N LYS A 37 -12.54 -5.36 8.38
CA LYS A 37 -11.88 -4.98 7.11
C LYS A 37 -12.39 -3.64 6.56
N THR A 38 -13.70 -3.39 6.65
CA THR A 38 -14.31 -2.14 6.20
C THR A 38 -13.85 -0.94 7.02
N GLU A 39 -13.69 -1.09 8.33
CA GLU A 39 -13.21 -0.01 9.19
C GLU A 39 -11.71 0.23 9.02
N LYS A 40 -10.90 -0.83 8.84
CA LYS A 40 -9.48 -0.73 8.44
C LYS A 40 -9.35 0.10 7.16
N ALA A 41 -10.02 -0.32 6.10
CA ALA A 41 -10.00 0.37 4.81
C ALA A 41 -10.46 1.83 4.91
N ARG A 42 -11.51 2.12 5.70
CA ARG A 42 -11.98 3.50 5.92
C ARG A 42 -10.91 4.37 6.60
N ARG A 43 -10.23 3.84 7.64
CA ARG A 43 -9.19 4.57 8.38
C ARG A 43 -7.96 4.82 7.54
N GLU A 44 -7.51 3.81 6.80
CA GLU A 44 -6.32 3.91 5.95
C GLU A 44 -6.56 4.85 4.78
N THR A 45 -7.71 4.74 4.10
CA THR A 45 -8.09 5.67 3.01
C THR A 45 -8.12 7.12 3.49
N ALA A 46 -8.76 7.37 4.66
CA ALA A 46 -8.80 8.72 5.23
C ALA A 46 -7.41 9.26 5.60
N THR A 47 -6.51 8.36 5.99
CA THR A 47 -5.13 8.70 6.35
C THR A 47 -4.29 9.04 5.13
N ILE A 48 -4.46 8.31 4.03
CA ILE A 48 -3.79 8.60 2.76
C ILE A 48 -4.17 9.99 2.25
N GLU A 49 -5.46 10.36 2.31
CA GLU A 49 -5.89 11.71 1.95
C GLU A 49 -5.34 12.79 2.89
N TYR A 50 -5.26 12.49 4.19
CA TYR A 50 -4.63 13.37 5.17
C TYR A 50 -3.14 13.58 4.89
N ILE A 51 -2.38 12.50 4.63
CA ILE A 51 -0.95 12.54 4.30
C ILE A 51 -0.74 13.31 3.00
N ALA A 52 -1.51 13.00 1.95
CA ALA A 52 -1.43 13.67 0.66
C ALA A 52 -1.67 15.19 0.80
N THR A 53 -2.67 15.59 1.58
CA THR A 53 -2.96 17.01 1.84
C THR A 53 -1.84 17.69 2.63
N ARG A 54 -1.27 17.00 3.63
CA ARG A 54 -0.24 17.56 4.51
C ARG A 54 1.13 17.66 3.85
N TRP A 55 1.53 16.67 3.04
CA TRP A 55 2.79 16.73 2.31
C TRP A 55 2.76 17.80 1.21
N GLY A 56 1.63 17.90 0.50
CA GLY A 56 1.50 18.77 -0.66
C GLY A 56 2.51 18.41 -1.77
N GLY A 57 2.45 19.15 -2.87
CA GLY A 57 3.42 19.01 -3.96
C GLY A 57 3.16 17.83 -4.93
N PRO A 58 4.06 17.66 -5.91
CA PRO A 58 3.80 16.89 -7.12
C PRO A 58 3.73 15.37 -6.91
N HIS A 59 4.23 14.85 -5.79
CA HIS A 59 4.32 13.41 -5.52
C HIS A 59 3.07 12.84 -4.82
N THR A 60 2.14 13.69 -4.41
CA THR A 60 0.95 13.28 -3.64
C THR A 60 -0.13 12.62 -4.50
N SER A 61 -0.18 12.92 -5.81
CA SER A 61 -1.02 12.17 -6.76
C SER A 61 -0.49 10.76 -6.97
N GLU A 62 0.82 10.63 -7.23
CA GLU A 62 1.48 9.33 -7.41
C GLU A 62 1.34 8.44 -6.18
N LEU A 63 1.47 9.01 -4.97
CA LEU A 63 1.24 8.30 -3.72
C LEU A 63 -0.18 7.68 -3.66
N ARG A 64 -1.20 8.50 -3.93
CA ARG A 64 -2.61 8.06 -3.88
C ARG A 64 -2.89 7.00 -4.94
N GLU A 65 -2.42 7.22 -6.16
CA GLU A 65 -2.59 6.28 -7.27
C GLU A 65 -1.96 4.92 -6.94
N LEU A 66 -0.71 4.90 -6.47
CA LEU A 66 -0.02 3.66 -6.10
C LEU A 66 -0.70 2.95 -4.93
N TRP A 67 -1.11 3.69 -3.89
CA TRP A 67 -1.77 3.11 -2.72
C TRP A 67 -3.13 2.50 -3.08
N HIS A 68 -3.96 3.23 -3.82
CA HIS A 68 -5.26 2.71 -4.27
C HIS A 68 -5.11 1.51 -5.21
N GLU A 69 -4.11 1.51 -6.08
CA GLU A 69 -3.83 0.37 -6.96
C GLU A 69 -3.41 -0.87 -6.17
N PHE A 70 -2.55 -0.71 -5.15
CA PHE A 70 -2.17 -1.79 -4.24
C PHE A 70 -3.38 -2.40 -3.53
N GLU A 71 -4.25 -1.57 -2.95
CA GLU A 71 -5.46 -2.01 -2.25
C GLU A 71 -6.47 -2.71 -3.17
N ALA A 72 -6.61 -2.24 -4.42
CA ALA A 72 -7.52 -2.84 -5.39
C ALA A 72 -7.03 -4.22 -5.88
N ALA A 73 -5.72 -4.44 -5.94
CA ALA A 73 -5.09 -5.71 -6.36
C ALA A 73 -5.50 -6.18 -7.78
N GLU A 74 -5.85 -5.25 -8.67
CA GLU A 74 -6.35 -5.56 -10.01
C GLU A 74 -5.25 -5.65 -11.07
N THR A 75 -4.11 -4.98 -10.85
CA THR A 75 -2.98 -4.97 -11.79
C THR A 75 -1.95 -6.06 -11.44
N PRO A 76 -1.21 -6.58 -12.44
CA PRO A 76 -0.11 -7.51 -12.18
C PRO A 76 0.93 -6.96 -11.22
N GLU A 77 1.24 -5.66 -11.30
CA GLU A 77 2.16 -4.99 -10.38
C GLU A 77 1.65 -4.98 -8.94
N ALA A 78 0.35 -4.71 -8.72
CA ALA A 78 -0.26 -4.73 -7.39
C ALA A 78 -0.33 -6.13 -6.80
N GLN A 79 -0.70 -7.12 -7.60
CA GLN A 79 -0.72 -8.52 -7.17
C GLN A 79 0.69 -8.99 -6.78
N PHE A 80 1.69 -8.65 -7.60
CA PHE A 80 3.08 -8.94 -7.27
C PHE A 80 3.51 -8.26 -5.96
N ALA A 81 3.18 -6.98 -5.77
CA ALA A 81 3.53 -6.27 -4.54
C ALA A 81 2.87 -6.91 -3.29
N GLN A 82 1.60 -7.31 -3.37
CA GLN A 82 0.92 -8.00 -2.26
C GLN A 82 1.51 -9.38 -1.96
N ASP A 83 2.01 -10.08 -2.98
CA ASP A 83 2.66 -11.37 -2.76
C ASP A 83 4.02 -11.19 -2.09
N ILE A 84 4.76 -10.13 -2.43
CA ILE A 84 6.00 -9.77 -1.74
C ILE A 84 5.73 -9.39 -0.27
N ASP A 85 4.70 -8.58 0.00
CA ASP A 85 4.27 -8.23 1.36
C ASP A 85 3.96 -9.48 2.21
N LYS A 86 3.17 -10.42 1.68
CA LYS A 86 2.89 -11.69 2.37
C LYS A 86 4.13 -12.54 2.59
N ILE A 87 5.10 -12.50 1.67
CA ILE A 87 6.36 -13.26 1.81
C ILE A 87 7.21 -12.65 2.93
N ASP A 88 7.26 -11.32 3.06
CA ASP A 88 7.99 -10.64 4.14
C ASP A 88 7.48 -11.07 5.53
N LEU A 89 6.17 -11.32 5.65
CA LEU A 89 5.55 -11.84 6.87
C LEU A 89 5.95 -13.29 7.22
N LEU A 90 6.49 -14.10 6.29
CA LEU A 90 6.73 -15.53 6.52
C LEU A 90 7.85 -15.83 7.52
N GLU A 91 8.73 -14.88 7.83
CA GLU A 91 9.81 -15.02 8.82
C GLU A 91 9.61 -14.18 10.10
N ALA A 92 8.45 -13.53 10.27
CA ALA A 92 8.12 -12.69 11.42
C ALA A 92 7.32 -13.42 12.51
#